data_AF-A0A7H0F1J3-F1
#
_entry.id   AF-A0A7H0F1J3-F1
#
_cell.length_a   1.000
_cell.length_b   1.000
_cell.length_c   1.000
_cell.angle_alpha   90.00
_cell.angle_beta   90.00
_cell.angle_gamma   90.00
#
_symmetry.space_group_name_H-M   'P 1'
#
loop_
_entity.id
_entity.type
_entity.pdbx_description
1 polymer ?
#
loop_
_entity_poly.entity_id
_entity_poly.type
_entity_poly.pdbx_seq_one_letter_code
_entity_poly.pdbx_strand_id
1 'polypeptide(L)'
;MKTPPHKFNFGPNKITQIDLKPLELVDIVVDAEEMSQHLTQQYDYLANCSMLEHTPHPWKVIEQINALLRPGGIVYISIPWLYLVTLSIRSGRAVLPSPQSDIL
;
A
#
# COMPACT_ATOMS: atom_id res chain seq x y z
N MET A 1 4.97 1.30 -31.52
CA MET A 1 5.49 0.47 -30.42
C MET A 1 4.37 -0.46 -29.97
N LYS A 2 4.62 -1.77 -29.93
CA LYS A 2 3.64 -2.74 -29.42
C LYS A 2 3.69 -2.72 -27.90
N THR A 3 2.56 -2.52 -27.25
CA THR A 3 2.40 -2.60 -25.79
C THR A 3 2.93 -3.95 -25.30
N PRO A 4 3.71 -4.02 -24.21
CA PRO A 4 4.15 -5.31 -23.68
C PRO A 4 2.95 -6.15 -23.28
N PRO A 5 3.01 -7.49 -23.41
CA PRO A 5 2.02 -8.36 -22.79
C PRO A 5 2.20 -8.24 -21.26
N HIS A 6 1.32 -8.80 -20.44
CA HIS A 6 1.49 -8.85 -18.97
C HIS A 6 1.17 -7.58 -18.15
N LYS A 7 0.17 -6.76 -18.53
CA LYS A 7 -0.60 -6.09 -17.47
C LYS A 7 -1.42 -7.17 -16.74
N PHE A 8 -1.06 -7.50 -15.50
CA PHE A 8 -1.89 -8.38 -14.67
C PHE A 8 -3.32 -7.83 -14.65
N ASN A 9 -4.28 -8.63 -15.14
CA ASN A 9 -5.68 -8.26 -15.17
C ASN A 9 -6.30 -8.58 -13.80
N PHE A 10 -6.38 -7.59 -12.93
CA PHE A 10 -7.00 -7.72 -11.60
C PHE A 10 -8.54 -7.54 -11.65
N GLY A 11 -9.15 -7.82 -12.81
CA GLY A 11 -10.58 -7.64 -13.06
C GLY A 11 -10.93 -6.18 -13.42
N PRO A 12 -12.15 -5.70 -13.11
CA PRO A 12 -12.57 -4.33 -13.44
C PRO A 12 -11.88 -3.24 -12.58
N ASN A 13 -11.02 -3.65 -11.65
CA ASN A 13 -10.44 -2.75 -10.65
C ASN A 13 -9.31 -1.92 -11.26
N LYS A 14 -9.38 -0.60 -11.04
CA LYS A 14 -8.29 0.31 -11.39
C LYS A 14 -7.18 0.18 -10.36
N ILE A 15 -5.97 -0.12 -10.83
CA ILE A 15 -4.76 -0.21 -10.00
C ILE A 15 -3.83 0.93 -10.36
N THR A 16 -3.10 1.42 -9.37
CA THR A 16 -2.03 2.39 -9.53
C THR A 16 -0.82 1.81 -8.81
N GLN A 17 0.18 1.40 -9.59
CA GLN A 17 1.44 0.90 -9.08
C GLN A 17 2.47 2.02 -9.06
N ILE A 18 3.16 2.15 -7.93
CA ILE A 18 4.23 3.12 -7.73
C ILE A 18 5.53 2.41 -7.37
N ASP A 19 6.65 3.02 -7.74
CA ASP A 19 7.99 2.61 -7.33
C ASP A 19 8.92 3.80 -7.43
N LEU A 20 10.05 3.76 -6.72
CA LEU A 20 11.12 4.74 -6.85
C LEU A 20 11.81 4.64 -8.22
N LYS A 21 11.71 3.50 -8.91
CA LYS A 21 12.35 3.22 -10.19
C LYS A 21 11.34 3.10 -11.35
N PRO A 22 11.72 3.50 -12.58
CA PRO A 22 10.89 3.35 -13.77
C PRO A 22 10.89 1.91 -14.28
N LEU A 23 10.13 1.02 -13.63
CA LEU A 23 9.97 -0.38 -14.04
C LEU A 23 8.75 -0.55 -14.97
N GLU A 24 8.69 -1.68 -15.67
CA GLU A 24 7.69 -1.94 -16.72
C GLU A 24 6.23 -1.79 -16.29
N LEU A 25 5.92 -2.12 -15.03
CA LEU A 25 4.56 -2.10 -14.48
C LEU A 25 4.27 -0.87 -13.62
N VAL A 26 5.23 0.05 -13.48
CA VAL A 26 5.10 1.22 -12.62
C VAL A 26 4.36 2.31 -13.39
N ASP A 27 3.18 2.70 -12.88
CA ASP A 27 2.37 3.76 -13.47
C ASP A 27 2.94 5.13 -13.12
N ILE A 28 3.48 5.28 -11.91
CA ILE A 28 4.01 6.56 -11.38
C ILE A 28 5.33 6.30 -10.65
N VAL A 29 6.39 6.96 -11.11
CA VAL A 29 7.70 6.93 -10.45
C VAL A 29 7.73 7.99 -9.36
N VAL A 30 7.75 7.58 -8.11
CA VAL A 30 7.66 8.48 -6.95
C VAL A 30 8.24 7.81 -5.70
N ASP A 31 8.78 8.62 -4.79
CA ASP A 31 9.13 8.16 -3.45
C ASP A 31 7.86 7.90 -2.62
N ALA A 32 7.77 6.72 -2.01
CA ALA A 32 6.64 6.36 -1.15
C ALA A 32 6.51 7.28 0.08
N GLU A 33 7.58 7.96 0.52
CA GLU A 33 7.52 8.96 1.59
C GLU A 33 6.78 10.25 1.18
N GLU A 34 6.58 10.47 -0.12
CA GLU A 34 5.97 11.70 -0.68
C GLU A 34 4.76 11.40 -1.58
N MET A 35 4.34 10.14 -1.68
CA MET A 35 3.38 9.68 -2.69
C MET A 35 2.03 10.41 -2.67
N SER A 36 1.56 10.91 -1.52
CA SER A 36 0.27 11.63 -1.46
C SER A 36 0.31 13.00 -2.15
N GLN A 37 1.50 13.56 -2.40
CA GLN A 37 1.67 14.79 -3.16
C GLN A 37 1.45 14.57 -4.66
N HIS A 38 1.62 13.33 -5.13
CA HIS A 38 1.53 12.96 -6.55
C HIS A 38 0.23 12.21 -6.86
N LEU A 39 -0.39 11.60 -5.86
CA LEU A 39 -1.62 10.82 -5.98
C LEU A 39 -2.78 11.62 -5.39
N THR A 40 -3.67 12.14 -6.25
CA THR A 40 -4.82 12.95 -5.82
C THR A 40 -6.09 12.15 -5.55
N GLN A 41 -6.13 10.87 -5.93
CA GLN A 41 -7.27 9.97 -5.71
C GLN A 41 -7.11 9.21 -4.38
N GLN A 42 -8.22 8.98 -3.69
CA GLN A 42 -8.23 8.07 -2.53
C GLN A 42 -8.55 6.63 -2.96
N TYR A 43 -7.96 5.66 -2.25
CA TYR A 43 -8.04 4.23 -2.53
C TYR A 43 -8.87 3.48 -1.50
N ASP A 44 -9.58 2.45 -1.97
CA ASP A 44 -10.32 1.51 -1.11
C ASP A 44 -9.37 0.46 -0.49
N TYR A 45 -8.31 0.13 -1.23
CA TYR A 45 -7.28 -0.83 -0.83
C TYR A 45 -5.89 -0.29 -1.14
N LEU A 46 -4.94 -0.49 -0.22
CA LEU A 46 -3.53 -0.21 -0.44
C LEU A 46 -2.70 -1.43 -0.05
N ALA A 47 -1.73 -1.80 -0.88
CA ALA A 47 -0.82 -2.90 -0.60
C ALA A 47 0.62 -2.39 -0.54
N ASN A 48 1.27 -2.60 0.60
CA ASN A 48 2.71 -2.50 0.76
C ASN A 48 3.28 -3.92 0.82
N CYS A 49 4.12 -4.27 -0.15
CA CYS A 49 4.71 -5.60 -0.24
C CYS A 49 6.24 -5.53 -0.08
N SER A 50 6.75 -5.78 1.13
CA SER A 50 8.19 -5.85 1.39
C SER A 50 8.97 -4.63 0.89
N MET A 51 8.47 -3.44 1.22
CA MET A 51 9.07 -2.17 0.83
C MET A 51 9.38 -1.27 2.03
N LEU A 52 8.52 -1.21 3.05
CA LEU A 52 8.73 -0.36 4.23
C LEU A 52 10.12 -0.53 4.87
N GLU A 53 10.66 -1.74 4.91
CA GLU A 53 12.00 -2.04 5.45
C GLU A 53 13.15 -1.40 4.67
N HIS A 54 12.89 -0.97 3.43
CA HIS A 54 13.86 -0.31 2.57
C HIS A 54 13.78 1.22 2.65
N THR A 55 12.83 1.75 3.41
CA THR A 55 12.66 3.20 3.59
C THR A 55 13.39 3.70 4.83
N PRO A 56 14.03 4.88 4.78
CA PRO A 56 14.67 5.46 5.94
C PRO A 56 13.66 5.95 6.99
N HIS A 57 12.45 6.37 6.56
CA HIS A 57 11.41 6.85 7.46
C HIS A 57 10.07 6.11 7.22
N PRO A 58 9.95 4.82 7.59
CA PRO A 58 8.74 4.03 7.32
C PRO A 58 7.46 4.63 7.91
N TRP A 59 7.55 5.38 9.02
CA TRP A 59 6.40 6.09 9.60
C TRP A 59 5.83 7.16 8.66
N LYS A 60 6.65 7.86 7.87
CA LYS A 60 6.15 8.81 6.87
C LYS A 60 5.35 8.10 5.79
N VAL A 61 5.80 6.92 5.36
CA VAL A 61 5.03 6.11 4.41
C VAL A 61 3.67 5.72 4.99
N ILE A 62 3.60 5.37 6.29
CA ILE A 62 2.32 5.12 6.96
C ILE A 62 1.42 6.37 6.96
N GLU A 63 1.98 7.57 7.17
CA GLU A 63 1.23 8.83 7.07
C GLU A 63 0.69 9.06 5.65
N GLN A 64 1.52 8.80 4.63
CA GLN A 64 1.10 8.88 3.23
C GLN A 64 -0.02 7.87 2.91
N ILE A 65 0.10 6.63 3.41
CA ILE A 65 -0.93 5.59 3.27
C ILE A 65 -2.24 6.06 3.88
N ASN A 66 -2.20 6.61 5.10
CA ASN A 66 -3.38 7.12 5.79
C ASN A 66 -4.05 8.27 5.03
N ALA A 67 -3.26 9.17 4.42
CA ALA A 67 -3.79 10.27 3.62
C ALA A 67 -4.45 9.81 2.31
N LEU A 68 -3.99 8.70 1.75
CA LEU A 68 -4.49 8.14 0.49
C LEU A 68 -5.60 7.11 0.67
N LEU A 69 -5.80 6.57 1.86
CA LEU A 69 -6.83 5.59 2.14
C LEU A 69 -8.17 6.28 2.45
N ARG A 70 -9.25 5.85 1.80
CA ARG A 70 -10.59 6.31 2.16
C ARG A 70 -10.93 5.89 3.59
N PRO A 71 -11.83 6.61 4.29
CA PRO A 71 -12.37 6.14 5.56
C PRO A 71 -12.94 4.72 5.43
N GLY A 72 -12.43 3.78 6.24
CA GLY A 72 -12.84 2.37 6.18
C GLY A 72 -12.14 1.53 5.12
N GLY A 73 -11.23 2.11 4.34
CA GLY A 73 -10.35 1.37 3.44
C GLY A 73 -9.41 0.44 4.20
N ILE A 74 -8.80 -0.48 3.46
CA ILE A 74 -7.98 -1.56 4.01
C ILE A 74 -6.55 -1.42 3.49
N VAL A 75 -5.58 -1.48 4.40
CA VAL A 75 -4.18 -1.63 4.02
C VAL A 75 -3.68 -3.03 4.33
N TYR A 76 -3.01 -3.63 3.35
CA TYR A 76 -2.20 -4.83 3.52
C TYR A 76 -0.73 -4.43 3.61
N ILE A 77 -0.05 -4.88 4.67
CA ILE A 77 1.37 -4.65 4.88
C ILE A 77 2.06 -6.00 5.05
N SER A 78 3.01 -6.30 4.15
CA SER A 78 4.01 -7.34 4.37
C SER A 78 5.39 -6.72 4.59
N ILE A 79 6.10 -7.23 5.59
CA ILE A 79 7.51 -6.94 5.85
C ILE A 79 8.22 -8.26 6.23
N PRO A 80 9.54 -8.38 6.09
CA PRO A 80 10.27 -9.61 6.39
C PRO A 80 10.03 -10.02 7.85
N TRP A 81 9.80 -11.31 8.07
CA TRP A 81 9.65 -11.94 9.40
C TRP A 81 8.42 -11.52 10.21
N LEU A 82 7.54 -10.68 9.64
CA LEU A 82 6.21 -10.37 10.16
C LEU A 82 5.20 -10.38 9.01
N TYR A 83 4.46 -11.49 8.90
CA TYR A 83 3.37 -11.59 7.95
C TYR A 83 2.05 -11.30 8.67
N LEU A 84 1.29 -10.34 8.15
CA LEU A 84 -0.01 -9.85 8.64
C LEU A 84 0.03 -8.84 9.81
N VAL A 85 0.07 -7.56 9.45
CA VAL A 85 -0.59 -6.49 10.19
C VAL A 85 -1.70 -5.94 9.31
N THR A 86 -2.95 -6.38 9.52
CA THR A 86 -4.11 -5.73 8.92
C THR A 86 -4.43 -4.50 9.74
N LEU A 87 -4.21 -3.29 9.20
CA LEU A 87 -4.69 -2.06 9.80
C LEU A 87 -5.98 -1.66 9.09
N SER A 88 -7.11 -1.70 9.80
CA SER A 88 -8.31 -1.00 9.37
C SER A 88 -8.28 0.38 10.02
N ILE A 89 -8.04 1.41 9.21
CA ILE A 89 -8.10 2.79 9.69
C ILE A 89 -9.56 3.23 9.64
N ARG A 90 -10.25 3.08 10.77
CA ARG A 90 -11.48 3.84 11.02
C ARG A 90 -11.06 5.21 11.50
N SER A 91 -11.49 6.25 10.79
CA SER A 91 -11.33 7.65 11.17
C SER A 91 -11.51 7.81 12.70
N GLY A 92 -10.38 7.97 13.42
CA GLY A 92 -10.34 8.18 14.87
C GLY A 92 -9.67 7.12 15.76
N ARG A 93 -9.30 5.92 15.28
CA ARG A 93 -8.47 4.96 16.06
C ARG A 93 -7.87 3.89 15.16
N ALA A 94 -6.55 3.72 15.21
CA ALA A 94 -5.90 2.51 14.71
C ALA A 94 -6.41 1.32 15.56
N VAL A 95 -7.23 0.46 14.97
CA VAL A 95 -7.63 -0.80 15.60
C VAL A 95 -6.65 -1.85 15.11
N LEU A 96 -5.67 -2.19 15.96
CA LEU A 96 -4.87 -3.38 15.74
C LEU A 96 -5.80 -4.60 15.88
N PRO A 97 -5.74 -5.58 14.98
CA PRO A 97 -6.44 -6.84 15.17
C PRO A 97 -5.91 -7.46 16.47
N SER A 98 -6.81 -7.91 17.34
CA SER A 98 -6.43 -8.69 18.52
C SER A 98 -5.65 -9.92 18.06
N PRO A 99 -4.57 -10.32 18.76
CA PRO A 99 -3.94 -11.61 18.50
C PRO A 99 -5.02 -12.68 18.52
N GLN A 100 -5.11 -13.49 17.47
CA GLN A 100 -5.89 -14.72 17.53
C GLN A 100 -5.16 -15.66 18.49
N SER A 101 -5.43 -15.54 19.78
CA SER A 101 -5.19 -16.63 20.72
C SER A 101 -6.29 -17.65 20.47
N ASP A 102 -6.01 -18.62 19.60
CA ASP A 102 -6.60 -19.96 19.62
C ASP A 102 -5.87 -20.84 18.58
N ILE A 103 -4.62 -21.18 18.89
CA ILE A 103 -4.00 -22.45 18.51
C ILE A 103 -3.29 -22.96 19.78
N LEU A 104 -4.03 -23.70 20.59
CA LEU A 104 -3.71 -24.99 21.24
C LEU A 104 -4.85 -25.35 22.21
#